data_AF-A0A7S2WMS0-F1
#
_entry.id   AF-A0A7S2WMS0-F1
#
_cell.length_a   1.000
_cell.length_b   1.000
_cell.length_c   1.000
_cell.angle_alpha   90.00
_cell.angle_beta   90.00
_cell.angle_gamma   90.00
#
_symmetry.space_group_name_H-M   'P 1'
#
loop_
_entity.id
_entity.type
_entity.pdbx_description
1 polymer ?
#
loop_
_entity_poly.entity_id
_entity_poly.type
_entity_poly.pdbx_seq_one_letter_code
_entity_poly.pdbx_strand_id
1 'polypeptide(L)'
;MGENAQANTSYAALFASANHIGKECLNFNRAFAECKLKNDNPKKCVAEGEKVTACVLKVLRHAEEHCAESFTAYQKCLDHNDRRLNWCRDEQAAFEKCFDKVM
;
A
#
# COMPACT_ATOMS: atom_id res chain seq x y z
N MET A 1 10.71 22.42 -6.68
CA MET A 1 10.06 23.31 -5.70
C MET A 1 8.56 23.06 -5.86
N GLY A 2 7.85 22.39 -4.97
CA GLY A 2 8.18 22.00 -3.61
C GLY A 2 7.24 20.91 -3.08
N GLU A 3 7.53 20.56 -1.83
CA GLU A 3 6.73 19.83 -0.87
C GLU A 3 6.57 18.32 -1.05
N ASN A 4 6.78 17.61 0.06
CA ASN A 4 6.36 16.23 0.30
C ASN A 4 4.90 16.06 -0.15
N ALA A 5 4.66 15.58 -1.38
CA ALA A 5 3.36 15.08 -1.75
C ALA A 5 3.05 13.91 -0.81
N GLN A 6 2.16 14.15 0.15
CA GLN A 6 1.77 13.15 1.11
C GLN A 6 0.99 12.07 0.37
N ALA A 7 1.52 10.85 0.34
CA ALA A 7 0.87 9.72 -0.33
C ALA A 7 -0.55 9.55 0.21
N ASN A 8 -1.52 9.25 -0.66
CA ASN A 8 -2.88 8.94 -0.22
C ASN A 8 -2.87 7.67 0.64
N THR A 9 -3.09 7.83 1.93
CA THR A 9 -3.15 6.75 2.93
C THR A 9 -4.59 6.42 3.34
N SER A 10 -5.56 6.78 2.49
CA SER A 10 -6.95 6.37 2.70
C SER A 10 -7.05 4.85 2.78
N TYR A 11 -8.12 4.36 3.42
CA TYR A 11 -8.35 2.93 3.51
C TYR A 11 -8.41 2.30 2.10
N ALA A 12 -9.04 2.96 1.13
CA ALA A 12 -9.17 2.49 -0.25
C ALA A 12 -7.80 2.33 -0.93
N ALA A 13 -6.90 3.31 -0.74
CA ALA A 13 -5.53 3.26 -1.24
C ALA A 13 -4.75 2.09 -0.63
N LEU A 14 -4.79 1.95 0.69
CA LEU A 14 -4.12 0.85 1.39
C LEU A 14 -4.66 -0.52 0.98
N PHE A 15 -5.97 -0.65 0.78
CA PHE A 15 -6.60 -1.90 0.36
C PHE A 15 -6.29 -2.24 -1.10
N ALA A 16 -6.37 -1.26 -2.01
CA ALA A 16 -6.02 -1.43 -3.41
C ALA A 16 -4.55 -1.86 -3.59
N SER A 17 -3.64 -1.32 -2.78
CA SER A 17 -2.21 -1.64 -2.84
C SER A 17 -1.78 -2.82 -1.94
N ALA A 18 -2.69 -3.48 -1.23
CA ALA A 18 -2.35 -4.46 -0.19
C ALA A 18 -1.45 -5.60 -0.69
N ASN A 19 -1.72 -6.13 -1.89
CA ASN A 19 -0.90 -7.19 -2.50
C ASN A 19 0.52 -6.70 -2.81
N HIS A 20 0.66 -5.48 -3.32
CA HIS A 20 1.96 -4.90 -3.65
C HIS A 20 2.74 -4.52 -2.40
N ILE A 21 2.09 -3.96 -1.38
CA ILE A 21 2.69 -3.74 -0.05
C ILE A 21 3.20 -5.07 0.53
N GLY A 22 2.41 -6.14 0.40
CA GLY A 22 2.79 -7.47 0.86
C GLY A 22 4.06 -8.01 0.19
N LYS A 23 4.22 -7.79 -1.12
CA LYS A 23 5.42 -8.20 -1.89
C LYS A 23 6.61 -7.29 -1.61
N GLU A 24 6.47 -5.99 -1.81
CA GLU A 24 7.56 -5.02 -1.76
C GLU A 24 8.06 -4.76 -0.34
N CYS A 25 7.16 -4.77 0.64
CA CYS A 25 7.49 -4.46 2.04
C CYS A 25 7.59 -5.71 2.93
N LEU A 26 7.64 -6.92 2.35
CA LEU A 26 7.65 -8.19 3.08
C LEU A 26 8.66 -8.22 4.22
N ASN A 27 9.91 -7.85 3.94
CA ASN A 27 11.00 -7.93 4.92
C ASN A 27 10.82 -6.94 6.08
N PHE A 28 10.34 -5.72 5.78
CA PHE A 28 10.06 -4.72 6.82
C PHE A 28 8.86 -5.13 7.68
N ASN A 29 7.79 -5.60 7.06
CA ASN A 29 6.60 -6.09 7.76
C ASN A 29 6.94 -7.28 8.67
N ARG A 30 7.76 -8.22 8.18
CA ARG A 30 8.24 -9.36 8.97
C ARG A 30 9.06 -8.91 10.18
N ALA A 31 10.03 -8.02 9.99
CA ALA A 31 10.86 -7.50 11.07
C ALA A 31 10.01 -6.79 12.16
N PHE A 32 9.02 -6.00 11.74
CA PHE A 32 8.10 -5.35 12.67
C PHE A 32 7.23 -6.36 13.44
N ALA A 33 6.68 -7.36 12.74
CA ALA A 33 5.90 -8.42 13.37
C ALA A 33 6.74 -9.24 14.38
N GLU A 34 7.96 -9.63 14.02
CA GLU A 34 8.89 -10.33 14.91
C GLU A 34 9.26 -9.49 16.14
N CYS A 35 9.47 -8.18 15.98
CA CYS A 35 9.70 -7.29 17.11
C CYS A 35 8.50 -7.26 18.05
N LYS A 36 7.28 -7.17 17.50
CA LYS A 36 6.03 -7.15 18.27
C LYS A 36 5.74 -8.46 19.00
N LEU A 37 6.13 -9.60 18.42
CA LEU A 37 6.03 -10.91 19.09
C LEU A 37 6.95 -11.02 20.32
N LYS A 38 8.08 -10.31 20.33
CA LYS A 38 9.05 -10.31 21.45
C LYS A 38 8.80 -9.20 22.46
N ASN A 39 8.05 -8.16 22.10
CA ASN A 39 7.90 -6.95 22.89
C ASN A 39 6.44 -6.43 22.91
N ASP A 40 5.83 -6.47 24.10
CA ASP A 40 4.50 -5.89 24.31
C ASP A 40 4.53 -4.36 24.24
N ASN A 41 5.60 -3.73 24.74
CA ASN A 41 5.74 -2.27 24.74
C ASN A 41 5.89 -1.74 23.30
N PRO A 42 4.94 -0.93 22.78
CA PRO A 42 4.97 -0.44 21.40
C PRO A 42 6.18 0.44 21.11
N LYS A 43 6.76 1.12 22.11
CA LYS A 43 7.94 1.98 21.92
C LYS A 43 9.19 1.21 21.49
N LYS A 44 9.25 -0.11 21.76
CA LYS A 44 10.42 -0.95 21.44
C LYS A 44 10.57 -1.25 19.95
N CYS A 45 9.50 -1.10 19.16
CA CYS A 45 9.47 -1.45 17.74
C CYS A 45 9.22 -0.24 16.81
N VAL A 46 9.44 0.98 17.32
CA VAL A 46 9.19 2.21 16.55
C VAL A 46 10.10 2.29 15.33
N ALA A 47 11.38 1.94 15.47
CA ALA A 47 12.33 1.96 14.37
C ALA A 47 11.93 1.00 13.23
N GLU A 48 11.41 -0.19 13.55
CA GLU A 48 10.87 -1.13 12.56
C GLU A 48 9.57 -0.59 11.94
N GLY A 49 8.70 0.03 12.75
CA GLY A 49 7.45 0.64 12.28
C GLY A 49 7.68 1.81 11.32
N GLU A 50 8.71 2.64 11.56
CA GLU A 50 9.14 3.70 10.64
C GLU A 50 9.60 3.13 9.30
N LYS A 51 10.34 2.01 9.30
CA LYS A 51 10.77 1.33 8.07
C LYS A 51 9.59 0.77 7.27
N VAL A 52 8.63 0.14 7.96
CA VAL A 52 7.36 -0.31 7.34
C VAL A 52 6.64 0.87 6.70
N THR A 53 6.47 1.96 7.44
CA THR A 53 5.75 3.14 6.98
C THR A 53 6.44 3.79 5.78
N ALA A 54 7.77 3.93 5.82
CA ALA A 54 8.56 4.45 4.71
C ALA A 54 8.41 3.61 3.43
N CYS A 55 8.44 2.27 3.55
CA CYS A 55 8.23 1.37 2.42
C CYS A 55 6.82 1.49 1.84
N VAL A 56 5.78 1.48 2.69
CA VAL A 56 4.38 1.60 2.25
C VAL A 56 4.14 2.94 1.54
N LEU A 57 4.65 4.04 2.10
CA LEU A 57 4.52 5.35 1.47
C LEU A 57 5.24 5.43 0.11
N LYS A 58 6.34 4.69 -0.07
CA LYS A 58 7.00 4.57 -1.37
C LYS A 58 6.11 3.86 -2.39
N VAL A 59 5.49 2.72 -2.01
CA VAL A 59 4.57 1.97 -2.87
C VAL A 59 3.38 2.82 -3.30
N LEU A 60 2.77 3.54 -2.35
CA LEU A 60 1.60 4.39 -2.63
C LEU A 60 1.94 5.55 -3.58
N ARG A 61 3.05 6.27 -3.32
CA ARG A 61 3.51 7.32 -4.25
C ARG A 61 3.80 6.76 -5.63
N HIS A 62 4.44 5.60 -5.71
CA HIS A 62 4.76 4.97 -7.00
C HIS A 62 3.49 4.63 -7.79
N ALA A 63 2.45 4.13 -7.11
CA ALA A 63 1.15 3.86 -7.73
C ALA A 63 0.48 5.15 -8.24
N GLU A 64 0.54 6.24 -7.45
CA GLU A 64 -0.01 7.55 -7.81
C GLU A 64 0.76 8.21 -8.96
N GLU A 65 2.09 8.09 -8.99
CA GLU A 65 2.94 8.73 -9.99
C GLU A 65 2.86 8.02 -11.35
N HIS A 66 2.79 6.69 -11.37
CA HIS A 66 2.91 5.91 -12.60
C HIS A 66 1.61 5.26 -13.08
N CYS A 67 0.64 5.05 -12.19
CA CYS A 67 -0.58 4.29 -12.48
C CYS A 67 -1.87 4.99 -12.00
N ALA A 68 -1.83 6.32 -11.82
CA ALA A 68 -2.89 7.14 -11.24
C ALA A 68 -4.31 6.79 -11.69
N GLU A 69 -4.53 6.67 -13.01
CA GLU A 69 -5.84 6.42 -13.59
C GLU A 69 -6.41 5.06 -13.15
N SER A 70 -5.65 3.98 -13.41
CA SER A 70 -6.04 2.62 -13.03
C SER A 70 -6.14 2.42 -11.52
N PHE A 71 -5.26 3.07 -10.75
CA PHE A 71 -5.27 3.02 -9.29
C PHE A 71 -6.51 3.70 -8.72
N THR A 72 -6.84 4.91 -9.22
CA THR A 72 -8.05 5.65 -8.82
C THR A 72 -9.32 4.90 -9.19
N ALA A 73 -9.37 4.28 -10.36
CA ALA A 73 -10.52 3.47 -10.78
C ALA A 73 -10.76 2.30 -9.82
N TYR A 74 -9.69 1.60 -9.44
CA TYR A 74 -9.79 0.48 -8.51
C TYR A 74 -10.19 0.92 -7.09
N GLN A 75 -9.60 2.01 -6.59
CA GLN A 75 -9.99 2.61 -5.30
C GLN A 75 -11.49 2.96 -5.27
N LYS A 76 -12.00 3.62 -6.32
CA LYS A 76 -13.43 3.97 -6.44
C LYS A 76 -14.32 2.73 -6.46
N CYS A 77 -13.92 1.67 -7.17
CA CYS A 77 -14.68 0.44 -7.18
C CYS A 77 -14.74 -0.18 -5.77
N LEU A 78 -13.63 -0.24 -5.05
CA LEU A 78 -13.58 -0.79 -3.69
C LEU A 78 -14.45 0.03 -2.72
N ASP A 79 -14.42 1.36 -2.84
CA ASP A 79 -15.26 2.26 -2.05
C ASP A 79 -16.76 2.07 -2.32
N HIS A 80 -17.13 1.89 -3.58
CA HIS A 80 -18.53 1.67 -3.96
C HIS A 80 -19.06 0.31 -3.49
N ASN A 81 -18.19 -0.70 -3.43
CA ASN A 81 -18.56 -2.10 -3.28
C ASN A 81 -18.17 -2.68 -1.91
N ASP A 82 -18.01 -1.85 -0.87
CA ASP A 82 -17.63 -2.26 0.49
C ASP A 82 -16.38 -3.17 0.55
N ARG A 83 -15.41 -2.97 -0.36
CA ARG A 83 -14.18 -3.78 -0.53
C ARG A 83 -14.39 -5.19 -1.08
N ARG A 84 -15.53 -5.47 -1.69
CA ARG A 84 -15.80 -6.76 -2.32
C ARG A 84 -14.97 -6.92 -3.59
N LEU A 85 -13.81 -7.57 -3.45
CA LEU A 85 -12.86 -7.80 -4.54
C LEU A 85 -13.50 -8.47 -5.77
N ASN A 86 -14.48 -9.34 -5.57
CA ASN A 86 -15.16 -10.05 -6.66
C ASN A 86 -15.95 -9.12 -7.60
N TRP A 87 -16.29 -7.90 -7.16
CA TRP A 87 -16.96 -6.89 -8.00
C TRP A 87 -15.98 -5.90 -8.63
N CYS A 88 -14.69 -5.99 -8.32
CA CYS A 88 -13.66 -5.05 -8.76
C CYS A 88 -12.45 -5.73 -9.43
N ARG A 89 -12.62 -6.96 -9.94
CA ARG A 89 -11.51 -7.74 -10.52
C ARG A 89 -10.99 -7.15 -11.83
N ASP A 90 -11.85 -6.49 -12.59
CA ASP A 90 -11.46 -5.85 -13.86
C ASP A 90 -10.59 -4.61 -13.59
N GLU A 91 -10.98 -3.77 -12.65
CA GLU A 91 -10.19 -2.61 -12.21
C GLU A 91 -8.89 -3.04 -11.53
N GLN A 92 -8.95 -4.11 -10.71
CA GLN A 92 -7.75 -4.70 -10.11
C GLN A 92 -6.76 -5.15 -11.20
N ALA A 93 -7.23 -5.91 -12.19
CA ALA A 93 -6.37 -6.41 -13.27
C ALA A 93 -5.78 -5.27 -14.11
N ALA A 94 -6.54 -4.19 -14.35
CA ALA A 94 -6.04 -3.00 -15.01
C ALA A 94 -4.92 -2.31 -14.22
N PHE A 95 -5.11 -2.16 -12.90
CA PHE A 95 -4.10 -1.60 -12.01
C PHE A 95 -2.84 -2.47 -11.93
N GLU A 96 -2.99 -3.78 -11.68
CA GLU A 96 -1.87 -4.72 -11.58
C GLU A 96 -1.05 -4.76 -12.89
N LYS A 97 -1.72 -4.74 -14.05
CA LYS A 97 -1.06 -4.69 -15.36
C LYS A 97 -0.20 -3.43 -15.56
N CYS A 98 -0.59 -2.31 -14.97
CA CYS A 98 0.21 -1.09 -14.98
C CYS A 98 1.38 -1.23 -13.98
N PHE A 99 1.05 -1.56 -12.74
CA PHE A 99 1.99 -1.53 -11.62
C PHE A 99 3.15 -2.52 -11.80
N ASP A 100 2.88 -3.73 -12.27
CA ASP A 100 3.89 -4.77 -12.51
C ASP A 100 4.91 -4.39 -13.62
N LYS A 101 4.61 -3.40 -14.47
CA LYS A 101 5.55 -2.93 -15.50
C LYS A 101 6.49 -1.84 -15.03
N VAL A 102 6.14 -1.16 -13.93
CA VAL A 102 6.80 0.08 -13.50
C VAL A 102 7.53 -0.07 -12.16
N MET A 103 7.37 -1.19 -11.46
CA MET A 103 8.15 -1.56 -10.28
C MET A 103 9.43 -2.30 -10.63
#